data_AF-A0A2T4LK22-F1
#
_entry.id   AF-A0A2T4LK22-F1
#
_cell.length_a   1.000
_cell.length_b   1.000
_cell.length_c   1.000
_cell.angle_alpha   90.00
_cell.angle_beta   90.00
_cell.angle_gamma   90.00
#
_symmetry.space_group_name_H-M   'P 1'
#
loop_
_entity.id
_entity.type
_entity.pdbx_description
1 polymer ?
#
loop_
_entity_poly.entity_id
_entity_poly.type
_entity_poly.pdbx_seq_one_letter_code
_entity_poly.pdbx_strand_id
1 'polypeptide(L)' 'IYALAAEQNEASIRVMKKIGMEQFDFFEYPDLSNYHPLKRHVRYHIQLKDITK' A
#
# COMPACT_ATOMS: atom_id res chain seq x y z
N ILE A 1 -11.31 -3.52 -3.43
CA ILE A 1 -10.28 -2.92 -4.31
C ILE A 1 -8.98 -2.86 -3.54
N TYR A 2 -7.86 -3.18 -4.18
CA TYR A 2 -6.54 -3.16 -3.56
C TYR A 2 -5.63 -2.14 -4.25
N ALA A 3 -4.74 -1.53 -3.47
CA ALA A 3 -3.66 -0.66 -3.95
C ALA A 3 -2.35 -1.06 -3.28
N LEU A 4 -1.24 -0.86 -3.98
CA LEU A 4 0.11 -1.20 -3.54
C LEU A 4 0.99 0.04 -3.64
N ALA A 5 1.89 0.22 -2.68
CA ALA A 5 2.94 1.23 -2.76
C ALA A 5 4.21 0.72 -2.09
N ALA A 6 5.37 1.26 -2.50
CA ALA A 6 6.59 1.10 -1.71
C ALA A 6 6.36 1.70 -0.32
N GLU A 7 6.89 1.06 0.73
CA GLU A 7 6.71 1.51 2.12
C GLU A 7 7.22 2.95 2.32
N GLN A 8 8.25 3.34 1.58
CA GLN A 8 8.84 4.69 1.63
C GLN A 8 8.04 5.74 0.86
N ASN A 9 7.02 5.35 0.07
CA ASN A 9 6.22 6.27 -0.73
C ASN A 9 5.11 6.91 0.12
N GLU A 10 5.50 7.81 1.01
CA GLU A 10 4.58 8.50 1.91
C GLU A 10 3.50 9.29 1.18
N ALA A 11 3.81 9.87 0.01
CA ALA A 11 2.85 10.64 -0.76
C ALA A 11 1.66 9.79 -1.20
N SER A 12 1.93 8.59 -1.73
CA SER A 12 0.88 7.64 -2.12
C SER A 12 0.11 7.13 -0.89
N ILE A 13 0.82 6.77 0.18
CA ILE A 13 0.21 6.30 1.44
C ILE A 13 -0.74 7.35 2.03
N ARG A 14 -0.38 8.64 2.00
CA ARG A 14 -1.26 9.72 2.45
C ARG A 14 -2.54 9.80 1.64
N VAL A 15 -2.48 9.63 0.33
CA VAL A 15 -3.69 9.62 -0.53
C VAL A 15 -4.55 8.41 -0.21
N MET A 16 -3.98 7.21 -0.08
CA MET A 16 -4.72 5.99 0.26
C MET A 16 -5.48 6.14 1.59
N LYS A 17 -4.80 6.66 2.63
CA LYS A 17 -5.44 6.97 3.91
C LYS A 17 -6.54 8.03 3.77
N LYS A 18 -6.28 9.10 3.00
CA LYS A 18 -7.22 10.20 2.79
C LYS A 18 -8.52 9.76 2.12
N ILE A 19 -8.45 8.80 1.18
CA ILE A 19 -9.63 8.27 0.49
C ILE A 19 -10.30 7.11 1.25
N GLY A 20 -9.89 6.86 2.51
CA GLY A 20 -10.52 5.87 3.38
C GLY A 20 -10.08 4.42 3.12
N MET A 21 -8.93 4.20 2.47
CA MET A 21 -8.38 2.84 2.39
C MET A 21 -7.73 2.45 3.73
N GLU A 22 -7.90 1.18 4.08
CA GLU A 22 -7.34 0.56 5.28
C GLU A 22 -6.08 -0.25 4.93
N GLN A 23 -5.11 -0.27 5.84
CA GLN A 23 -3.90 -1.05 5.64
C GLN A 23 -4.20 -2.54 5.79
N PHE A 24 -3.79 -3.33 4.80
CA PHE A 24 -3.97 -4.79 4.80
C PHE A 24 -2.75 -5.50 5.37
N ASP A 25 -1.60 -5.36 4.72
CA ASP A 25 -0.36 -6.05 5.05
C ASP A 25 0.89 -5.30 4.54
N PHE A 26 2.04 -5.85 4.90
CA PHE A 26 3.33 -5.56 4.30
C PHE A 26 3.82 -6.81 3.58
N PHE A 27 4.55 -6.63 2.49
CA PHE A 27 5.19 -7.73 1.78
C PHE A 27 6.52 -7.30 1.18
N GLU A 28 7.38 -8.28 0.92
CA GLU A 28 8.67 -8.10 0.31
C GLU A 28 8.78 -8.91 -0.97
N TYR A 29 9.53 -8.38 -1.95
CA TYR A 29 9.92 -9.18 -3.11
C TYR A 29 11.14 -10.03 -2.76
N PRO A 30 11.06 -11.38 -2.92
CA PRO A 30 12.14 -12.28 -2.51
C PRO A 30 13.42 -12.06 -3.32
N ASP A 31 13.29 -11.61 -4.57
CA ASP A 31 14.41 -11.46 -5.51
C ASP A 31 15.19 -10.14 -5.35
N LEU A 32 14.75 -9.26 -4.45
CA LEU A 32 15.43 -7.98 -4.19
C LEU A 32 16.44 -8.12 -3.03
N SER A 33 17.62 -7.55 -3.22
CA SER A 33 18.65 -7.43 -2.18
C SER A 33 18.06 -6.81 -0.90
N ASN A 34 18.53 -7.26 0.27
CA ASN A 34 18.06 -6.78 1.57
C ASN A 34 18.16 -5.26 1.76
N TYR A 35 19.05 -4.61 1.01
CA TYR A 35 19.26 -3.16 1.06
C TYR A 35 18.50 -2.40 -0.03
N HIS A 36 17.71 -3.07 -0.85
CA HIS A 36 17.00 -2.41 -1.93
C HIS A 36 15.85 -1.55 -1.37
N PRO A 37 15.79 -0.24 -1.66
CA PRO A 37 14.80 0.67 -1.07
C PRO A 37 13.35 0.31 -1.44
N LEU A 38 13.16 -0.36 -2.58
CA LEU A 38 11.85 -0.86 -3.03
C LEU A 38 11.58 -2.31 -2.58
N LYS A 39 12.36 -2.88 -1.68
CA LYS A 39 12.14 -4.26 -1.22
C LYS A 39 10.79 -4.38 -0.49
N ARG A 40 10.51 -3.44 0.40
CA ARG A 40 9.32 -3.43 1.25
C ARG A 40 8.19 -2.64 0.62
N HIS A 41 7.03 -3.27 0.54
CA HIS A 41 5.80 -2.69 0.02
C HIS A 41 4.67 -2.83 1.03
N VAL A 42 3.70 -1.92 0.91
CA VAL A 42 2.45 -1.90 1.67
C VAL A 42 1.28 -2.16 0.73
N ARG A 43 0.28 -2.88 1.25
CA ARG A 43 -1.00 -3.07 0.56
C ARG A 43 -2.11 -2.44 1.36
N TYR A 44 -2.95 -1.69 0.65
CA TYR A 44 -4.16 -1.09 1.18
C TYR A 44 -5.39 -1.67 0.49
N HIS A 45 -6.53 -1.67 1.18
CA HIS A 45 -7.80 -2.08 0.61
C HIS A 45 -8.95 -1.15 0.99
N ILE A 46 -9.96 -1.13 0.14
CA ILE A 46 -11.26 -0.51 0.42
C ILE A 46 -12.35 -1.39 -0.19
N GLN A 47 -13.47 -1.54 0.50
CA GLN A 47 -14.59 -2.29 -0.07
C GLN A 47 -15.33 -1.40 -1.07
N LEU A 48 -15.81 -1.99 -2.17
CA LEU A 48 -16.49 -1.23 -3.22
C LEU A 48 -17.71 -0.47 -2.68
N LYS A 49 -18.43 -1.08 -1.73
CA LYS A 49 -19.60 -0.49 -1.07
C LYS A 49 -19.30 0.80 -0.30
N ASP A 50 -18.04 1.00 0.12
CA ASP A 50 -17.62 2.17 0.90
C ASP A 50 -17.24 3.35 0.00
N ILE A 51 -17.07 3.12 -1.31
CA ILE A 51 -16.78 4.16 -2.32
C ILE A 51 -18.07 4.82 -2.82
N THR A 52 -19.18 4.08 -2.88
CA THR A 52 -20.45 4.54 -3.49
C THR A 52 -21.40 5.22 -2.51
N LYS A 53 -20.92 5.68 -1.35
CA LYS A 53 -21.72 6.36 -0.32
C LYS A 53 -21.76 7.87 -0.50
#